data_AF-A0A0F8XPX5-F1
#
_entry.id   AF-A0A0F8XPX5-F1
#
_cell.length_a   1.000
_cell.length_b   1.000
_cell.length_c   1.000
_cell.angle_alpha   90.00
_cell.angle_beta   90.00
_cell.angle_gamma   90.00
#
_symmetry.space_group_name_H-M   'P 1'
#
loop_
_entity.id
_entity.type
_entity.pdbx_description
1 polymer ?
#
loop_
_entity_poly.entity_id
_entity_poly.type
_entity_poly.pdbx_seq_one_letter_code
_entity_poly.pdbx_strand_id
1 'polypeptide(L)'
;IVSWTIQRDGAGSWKSAMQVISIGAMGVLLVTLVVFYGTRQPWRFNPEPPAQWISGQYPEDAIGFMRQHQVRGPLFNYLGWGGYLIWKAWPDYRVFVDGREIDSKAFGDYVRILKGARDWREILDSYGINTMLVPVVSSRNGAIFPIISKMAWEGDRLWRPVYLKNNTVLLVRDGQANAEVLECCAMSHERLYRYIADYSALLLIDAPGHRVLLESRAAGLLWSGRPEGIEEARRILLMLPDSPIKRALMKKMSLGR
;
A
#
# COMPACT_ATOMS: atom_id res chain seq x y z
N ILE A 1 16.07 10.58 101.75
CA ILE A 1 15.13 9.80 100.91
C ILE A 1 15.00 10.56 99.60
N VAL A 2 15.68 10.12 98.54
CA VAL A 2 15.59 10.71 97.20
C VAL A 2 14.80 9.73 96.34
N SER A 3 13.62 10.13 95.85
CA SER A 3 12.80 9.29 94.97
C SER A 3 13.28 9.46 93.53
N TRP A 4 13.46 8.32 92.85
CA TRP A 4 13.68 8.28 91.40
C TRP A 4 12.32 8.15 90.71
N THR A 5 11.98 9.10 89.86
CA THR A 5 10.82 8.98 88.96
C THR A 5 11.32 8.41 87.64
N ILE A 6 10.92 7.19 87.30
CA ILE A 6 11.21 6.56 86.00
C ILE A 6 10.20 7.12 84.98
N GLN A 7 10.68 7.92 84.04
CA GLN A 7 9.89 8.41 82.91
C GLN A 7 9.78 7.28 81.87
N ARG A 8 8.54 6.81 81.60
CA ARG A 8 8.26 5.76 80.61
C ARG A 8 8.15 6.35 79.20
N ASP A 9 9.21 6.26 78.41
CA ASP A 9 9.24 6.64 76.99
C ASP A 9 8.68 5.53 76.05
N GLY A 10 7.53 4.95 76.39
CA GLY A 10 6.97 3.79 75.68
C GLY A 10 6.15 4.09 74.42
N ALA A 11 5.76 5.34 74.17
CA ALA A 11 4.82 5.68 73.10
C ALA A 11 5.48 6.00 71.74
N GLY A 12 6.78 6.27 71.72
CA GLY A 12 7.52 6.64 70.50
C GLY A 12 7.92 5.44 69.62
N SER A 13 8.32 4.32 70.22
CA SER A 13 8.91 3.19 69.46
C SER A 13 7.89 2.42 68.62
N TRP A 14 6.65 2.32 69.08
CA TRP A 14 5.56 1.62 68.36
C TRP A 14 5.13 2.36 67.10
N LYS A 15 5.12 3.70 67.12
CA LYS A 15 4.77 4.52 65.96
C LYS A 15 5.82 4.40 64.85
N SER A 16 7.10 4.42 65.20
CA SER A 16 8.20 4.22 64.26
C SER A 16 8.23 2.79 63.68
N ALA A 17 7.94 1.77 64.48
CA ALA A 17 7.86 0.39 64.00
C ALA A 17 6.69 0.19 63.01
N MET A 18 5.51 0.75 63.30
CA MET A 18 4.35 0.69 62.41
C MET A 18 4.57 1.46 61.09
N GLN A 19 5.31 2.57 61.12
CA GLN A 19 5.69 3.32 59.92
C GLN A 19 6.62 2.52 59.00
N VAL A 20 7.64 1.84 59.54
CA VAL A 20 8.57 1.01 58.76
C VAL A 20 7.84 -0.18 58.10
N ILE A 21 6.94 -0.84 58.85
CA ILE A 21 6.12 -1.95 58.32
C ILE A 21 5.21 -1.45 57.19
N SER A 22 4.62 -0.27 57.33
CA SER A 22 3.72 0.32 56.33
C SER A 22 4.45 0.71 55.05
N ILE A 23 5.66 1.27 55.15
CA ILE A 23 6.52 1.59 54.00
C ILE A 23 6.95 0.30 53.27
N GLY A 24 7.34 -0.74 54.03
CA GLY A 24 7.68 -2.05 53.46
C GLY A 24 6.51 -2.71 52.74
N ALA A 25 5.33 -2.71 53.34
CA ALA A 25 4.11 -3.26 52.74
C ALA A 25 3.70 -2.51 51.46
N MET A 26 3.83 -1.17 51.45
CA MET A 26 3.54 -0.35 50.28
C MET A 26 4.53 -0.59 49.14
N GLY A 27 5.82 -0.78 49.47
CA GLY A 27 6.85 -1.16 48.49
C GLY A 27 6.56 -2.52 47.86
N VAL A 28 6.18 -3.52 48.65
CA VAL A 28 5.80 -4.85 48.15
C VAL A 28 4.54 -4.78 47.29
N LEU A 29 3.54 -4.01 47.70
CA LEU A 29 2.31 -3.80 46.90
C LEU A 29 2.64 -3.15 45.56
N LEU A 30 3.47 -2.10 45.55
CA LEU A 30 3.91 -1.42 44.33
C LEU A 30 4.67 -2.35 43.39
N VAL A 31 5.62 -3.13 43.89
CA VAL A 31 6.38 -4.11 43.10
C VAL A 31 5.44 -5.18 42.54
N THR A 32 4.49 -5.66 43.35
CA THR A 32 3.52 -6.68 42.92
C THR A 32 2.59 -6.12 41.83
N LEU A 33 2.13 -4.87 41.95
CA LEU A 33 1.34 -4.20 40.92
C LEU A 33 2.16 -4.01 39.64
N VAL A 34 3.42 -3.55 39.74
CA VAL A 34 4.30 -3.39 38.57
C VAL A 34 4.56 -4.72 37.87
N VAL A 35 4.80 -5.80 38.60
CA VAL A 35 4.99 -7.14 38.01
C VAL A 35 3.67 -7.69 37.46
N PHE A 36 2.56 -7.58 38.19
CA PHE A 36 1.25 -8.09 37.78
C PHE A 36 0.72 -7.40 36.53
N TYR A 37 0.85 -6.07 36.47
CA TYR A 37 0.44 -5.29 35.30
C TYR A 37 1.50 -5.34 34.20
N GLY A 38 2.80 -5.28 34.51
CA GLY A 38 3.88 -5.31 33.52
C GLY A 38 4.07 -6.66 32.81
N THR A 39 3.70 -7.78 33.46
CA THR A 39 3.72 -9.11 32.82
C THR A 39 2.43 -9.45 32.07
N ARG A 40 1.29 -8.84 32.44
CA ARG A 40 0.01 -9.04 31.75
C ARG A 40 -0.30 -8.03 30.65
N GLN A 41 0.25 -6.83 30.76
CA GLN A 41 0.25 -5.81 29.72
C GLN A 41 1.67 -5.80 29.14
N PRO A 42 2.01 -6.70 28.20
CA PRO A 42 3.22 -6.43 27.44
C PRO A 42 3.01 -5.03 26.84
N TRP A 43 4.03 -4.17 26.92
CA TRP A 43 4.05 -2.87 26.24
C TRP A 43 4.06 -3.06 24.71
N ARG A 44 3.11 -3.84 24.18
CA ARG A 44 2.72 -3.88 22.79
C ARG A 44 1.92 -2.62 22.58
N PHE A 45 2.65 -1.51 22.47
CA PHE A 45 2.13 -0.31 21.83
C PHE A 45 1.85 -0.70 20.37
N ASN A 46 0.70 -1.32 20.15
CA ASN A 46 0.17 -1.63 18.83
C ASN A 46 -1.18 -0.91 18.71
N PRO A 47 -1.19 0.44 18.72
CA PRO A 47 -2.40 1.18 18.40
C PRO A 47 -2.76 0.80 16.96
N GLU A 48 -3.81 0.01 16.80
CA GLU A 48 -4.39 -0.17 15.47
C GLU A 48 -5.00 1.19 15.09
N PRO A 49 -4.54 1.81 13.98
CA PRO A 49 -5.14 3.04 13.52
C PRO A 49 -6.62 2.79 13.20
N PRO A 50 -7.49 3.80 13.32
CA PRO A 50 -8.88 3.66 12.91
C PRO A 50 -8.97 3.11 11.48
N ALA A 51 -9.83 2.11 11.24
CA ALA A 51 -9.95 1.44 9.94
C ALA A 51 -10.17 2.43 8.77
N GLN A 52 -10.86 3.54 9.04
CA GLN A 52 -11.11 4.63 8.10
C GLN A 52 -9.84 5.34 7.60
N TRP A 53 -8.72 5.28 8.33
CA TRP A 53 -7.44 5.86 7.90
C TRP A 53 -6.68 4.96 6.92
N ILE A 54 -6.95 3.65 6.95
CA ILE A 54 -6.34 2.67 6.07
C ILE A 54 -7.19 2.47 4.81
N SER A 55 -8.50 2.33 5.00
CA SER A 55 -9.45 1.98 3.95
C SER A 55 -9.38 2.96 2.78
N GLY A 56 -9.16 2.41 1.58
CA GLY A 56 -9.08 3.18 0.34
C GLY A 56 -7.76 3.89 0.06
N GLN A 57 -6.84 4.00 1.04
CA GLN A 57 -5.53 4.64 0.86
C GLN A 57 -4.38 3.63 0.70
N TYR A 58 -4.52 2.47 1.33
CA TYR A 58 -3.51 1.42 1.36
C TYR A 58 -4.05 0.10 0.79
N PRO A 59 -3.17 -0.79 0.29
CA PRO A 59 -3.57 -2.00 -0.42
C PRO A 59 -3.93 -3.15 0.56
N GLU A 60 -4.70 -2.88 1.62
CA GLU A 60 -5.05 -3.87 2.66
C GLU A 60 -5.72 -5.12 2.06
N ASP A 61 -6.78 -4.91 1.30
CA ASP A 61 -7.52 -6.00 0.64
C ASP A 61 -6.63 -6.77 -0.35
N ALA A 62 -5.68 -6.10 -1.01
CA ALA A 62 -4.75 -6.75 -1.93
C ALA A 62 -3.73 -7.62 -1.18
N ILE A 63 -3.26 -7.20 0.00
CA ILE A 63 -2.40 -8.03 0.87
C ILE A 63 -3.18 -9.25 1.36
N GLY A 64 -4.46 -9.07 1.73
CA GLY A 64 -5.35 -10.18 2.08
C GLY A 64 -5.46 -11.21 0.93
N PHE A 65 -5.70 -10.72 -0.28
CA PHE A 65 -5.69 -11.55 -1.50
C PHE A 65 -4.33 -12.26 -1.70
N MET A 66 -3.21 -11.55 -1.57
CA MET A 66 -1.87 -12.12 -1.73
C MET A 66 -1.63 -13.26 -0.76
N ARG A 67 -2.00 -13.11 0.52
CA ARG A 67 -1.89 -14.16 1.53
C ARG A 67 -2.78 -15.35 1.24
N GLN A 68 -4.05 -15.09 0.92
CA GLN A 68 -5.02 -16.14 0.64
C GLN A 68 -4.60 -17.02 -0.54
N HIS A 69 -4.02 -16.42 -1.57
CA HIS A 69 -3.59 -17.11 -2.79
C HIS A 69 -2.09 -17.43 -2.81
N GLN A 70 -1.38 -17.22 -1.70
CA GLN A 70 0.06 -17.47 -1.56
C GLN A 70 0.91 -16.90 -2.71
N VAL A 71 0.61 -15.66 -3.11
CA VAL A 71 1.31 -14.98 -4.21
C VAL A 71 2.81 -14.91 -3.89
N ARG A 72 3.65 -15.33 -4.83
CA ARG A 72 5.10 -15.37 -4.66
C ARG A 72 5.76 -14.10 -5.18
N GLY A 73 6.65 -13.53 -4.38
CA GLY A 73 7.57 -12.47 -4.79
C GLY A 73 8.74 -13.00 -5.64
N PRO A 74 9.83 -12.23 -5.77
CA PRO A 74 10.05 -10.87 -5.25
C PRO A 74 9.00 -9.84 -5.68
N LEU A 75 8.62 -8.95 -4.76
CA LEU A 75 7.59 -7.93 -4.93
C LEU A 75 8.22 -6.59 -5.31
N PHE A 76 7.69 -5.96 -6.36
CA PHE A 76 7.87 -4.54 -6.63
C PHE A 76 6.63 -3.78 -6.17
N ASN A 77 6.78 -2.88 -5.20
CA ASN A 77 5.68 -2.10 -4.63
C ASN A 77 5.76 -0.62 -4.98
N TYR A 78 4.62 0.06 -4.96
CA TYR A 78 4.59 1.51 -4.92
C TYR A 78 5.24 2.06 -3.63
N LEU A 79 6.12 3.05 -3.78
CA LEU A 79 6.89 3.67 -2.70
C LEU A 79 5.99 4.17 -1.57
N GLY A 80 4.87 4.82 -1.91
CA GLY A 80 3.91 5.33 -0.94
C GLY A 80 3.26 4.25 -0.07
N TRP A 81 3.34 2.98 -0.47
CA TRP A 81 2.84 1.85 0.32
C TRP A 81 3.95 1.10 1.07
N GLY A 82 5.22 1.45 0.89
CA GLY A 82 6.36 0.69 1.44
C GLY A 82 6.32 0.55 2.97
N GLY A 83 6.13 1.66 3.70
CA GLY A 83 6.05 1.61 5.17
C GLY A 83 4.87 0.78 5.67
N TYR A 84 3.72 0.87 5.00
CA TYR A 84 2.54 0.08 5.33
C TYR A 84 2.76 -1.42 5.06
N LEU A 85 3.38 -1.76 3.94
CA LEU A 85 3.73 -3.14 3.60
C LEU A 85 4.74 -3.74 4.57
N ILE A 86 5.72 -2.97 5.03
CA ILE A 86 6.64 -3.41 6.10
C ILE A 86 5.87 -3.73 7.37
N TRP A 87 4.91 -2.88 7.77
CA TRP A 87 4.12 -3.10 8.97
C TRP A 87 3.18 -4.31 8.87
N LYS A 88 2.43 -4.43 7.76
CA LYS A 88 1.36 -5.43 7.64
C LYS A 88 1.74 -6.71 6.93
N ALA A 89 2.80 -6.74 6.12
CA ALA A 89 3.09 -7.86 5.21
C ALA A 89 4.48 -8.50 5.41
N TRP A 90 5.35 -7.93 6.25
CA TRP A 90 6.62 -8.55 6.63
C TRP A 90 6.41 -9.72 7.61
N PRO A 91 7.20 -10.82 7.54
CA PRO A 91 8.31 -11.09 6.62
C PRO A 91 7.90 -11.69 5.27
N ASP A 92 6.64 -12.06 5.10
CA ASP A 92 6.13 -12.81 3.94
C ASP A 92 6.38 -12.06 2.61
N TYR A 93 6.21 -10.73 2.63
CA TYR A 93 6.38 -9.87 1.47
C TYR A 93 7.38 -8.76 1.76
N ARG A 94 8.60 -8.93 1.26
CA ARG A 94 9.65 -7.91 1.34
C ARG A 94 9.41 -6.83 0.29
N VAL A 95 9.48 -5.57 0.71
CA VAL A 95 9.32 -4.41 -0.18
C VAL A 95 10.55 -4.21 -1.05
N PHE A 96 10.34 -3.69 -2.27
CA PHE A 96 11.40 -3.22 -3.14
C PHE A 96 11.95 -1.86 -2.68
N VAL A 97 11.04 -0.95 -2.30
CA VAL A 97 11.37 0.38 -1.77
C VAL A 97 10.38 0.81 -0.69
N ASP A 98 10.83 1.71 0.18
CA ASP A 98 10.00 2.45 1.13
C ASP A 98 10.51 3.88 1.29
N GLY A 99 9.79 4.71 2.07
CA GLY A 99 10.05 6.14 2.21
C GLY A 99 11.38 6.53 2.85
N ARG A 100 12.23 5.58 3.24
CA ARG A 100 13.61 5.87 3.70
C ARG A 100 14.58 6.08 2.54
N GLU A 101 14.30 5.52 1.36
CA GLU A 101 15.05 5.72 0.11
C GLU A 101 16.59 5.56 0.27
N ILE A 102 17.05 4.67 1.15
CA ILE A 102 18.46 4.57 1.54
C ILE A 102 19.35 4.02 0.41
N ASP A 103 18.85 3.05 -0.35
CA ASP A 103 19.58 2.49 -1.49
C ASP A 103 19.33 3.34 -2.75
N SER A 104 20.29 4.21 -3.05
CA SER A 104 20.25 5.10 -4.21
C SER A 104 20.14 4.36 -5.55
N LYS A 105 20.75 3.18 -5.68
CA LYS A 105 20.67 2.39 -6.92
C LYS A 105 19.26 1.82 -7.06
N ALA A 106 18.76 1.15 -6.02
CA ALA A 106 17.41 0.57 -6.04
C ALA A 106 16.34 1.66 -6.24
N PHE A 107 16.53 2.84 -5.65
CA PHE A 107 15.63 3.98 -5.86
C PHE A 107 15.69 4.54 -7.29
N GLY A 108 16.90 4.67 -7.87
CA GLY A 108 17.04 5.05 -9.28
C GLY A 108 16.33 4.07 -10.22
N ASP A 109 16.52 2.78 -9.99
CA ASP A 109 15.87 1.70 -10.73
C ASP A 109 14.34 1.69 -10.53
N TYR A 110 13.87 1.95 -9.30
CA TYR A 110 12.45 2.14 -8.97
C TYR A 110 11.82 3.23 -9.85
N VAL A 111 12.46 4.39 -9.92
CA VAL A 111 11.96 5.53 -10.71
C VAL A 111 11.90 5.18 -12.20
N ARG A 112 12.91 4.47 -12.72
CA ARG A 112 12.95 4.03 -14.13
C ARG A 112 11.82 3.05 -14.45
N ILE A 113 11.61 2.04 -13.60
CA ILE A 113 10.51 1.08 -13.75
C ILE A 113 9.18 1.82 -13.71
N LEU A 114 8.93 2.63 -12.69
CA LEU A 114 7.63 3.31 -12.51
C LEU A 114 7.31 4.27 -13.66
N LYS A 115 8.33 4.90 -14.24
CA LYS A 115 8.23 5.77 -15.43
C LYS A 115 8.12 5.01 -16.75
N GLY A 116 8.17 3.67 -16.74
CA GLY A 116 8.13 2.86 -17.95
C GLY A 116 9.31 3.15 -18.89
N ALA A 117 10.51 3.35 -18.32
CA ALA A 117 11.76 3.54 -19.08
C ALA A 117 11.98 2.40 -20.08
N ARG A 118 12.79 2.60 -21.13
CA ARG A 118 12.96 1.59 -22.18
C ARG A 118 13.41 0.23 -21.66
N ASP A 119 14.23 0.24 -20.61
CA ASP A 119 14.85 -0.94 -20.01
C ASP A 119 14.12 -1.44 -18.74
N TRP A 120 12.85 -1.07 -18.56
CA TRP A 120 12.09 -1.41 -17.35
C TRP A 120 12.00 -2.92 -17.09
N ARG A 121 11.94 -3.74 -18.16
CA ARG A 121 11.85 -5.21 -18.04
C ARG A 121 13.16 -5.79 -17.56
N GLU A 122 14.26 -5.35 -18.14
CA GLU A 122 15.63 -5.76 -17.82
C GLU A 122 15.96 -5.44 -16.37
N ILE A 123 15.51 -4.28 -15.87
CA ILE A 123 15.65 -3.94 -14.45
C ILE A 123 14.84 -4.91 -13.60
N LEU A 124 13.54 -5.13 -13.89
CA LEU A 124 12.71 -6.09 -13.14
C LEU A 124 13.31 -7.51 -13.16
N ASP A 125 13.90 -7.93 -14.28
CA ASP A 125 14.55 -9.22 -14.45
C ASP A 125 15.81 -9.33 -13.59
N SER A 126 16.62 -8.26 -13.52
CA SER A 126 17.83 -8.23 -12.68
C SER A 126 17.54 -8.41 -11.18
N TYR A 127 16.34 -8.01 -10.74
CA TYR A 127 15.85 -8.21 -9.37
C TYR A 127 14.99 -9.48 -9.21
N GLY A 128 14.75 -10.21 -10.30
CA GLY A 128 13.89 -11.40 -10.31
C GLY A 128 12.44 -11.11 -9.92
N ILE A 129 11.92 -9.89 -10.14
CA ILE A 129 10.57 -9.51 -9.70
C ILE A 129 9.53 -10.39 -10.39
N ASN A 130 8.65 -11.00 -9.59
CA ASN A 130 7.55 -11.84 -10.08
C ASN A 130 6.16 -11.24 -9.81
N THR A 131 6.09 -10.21 -8.97
CA THR A 131 4.84 -9.58 -8.56
C THR A 131 5.01 -8.06 -8.50
N MET A 132 4.04 -7.30 -9.02
CA MET A 132 3.96 -5.84 -8.89
C MET A 132 2.67 -5.42 -8.20
N LEU A 133 2.77 -4.60 -7.15
CA LEU A 133 1.65 -4.00 -6.44
C LEU A 133 1.74 -2.48 -6.57
N VAL A 134 0.93 -1.91 -7.45
CA VAL A 134 0.98 -0.47 -7.78
C VAL A 134 -0.42 0.11 -7.92
N PRO A 135 -0.58 1.44 -7.83
CA PRO A 135 -1.85 2.04 -8.14
C PRO A 135 -2.08 2.08 -9.65
N VAL A 136 -3.34 2.16 -10.04
CA VAL A 136 -3.74 2.24 -11.45
C VAL A 136 -3.57 3.68 -11.95
N VAL A 137 -4.11 4.64 -11.21
CA VAL A 137 -3.96 6.09 -11.45
C VAL A 137 -3.31 6.78 -10.25
N SER A 138 -2.60 7.87 -10.50
CA SER A 138 -1.99 8.68 -9.44
C SER A 138 -3.06 9.45 -8.68
N SER A 139 -3.13 9.28 -7.36
CA SER A 139 -4.02 10.09 -6.50
C SER A 139 -3.68 11.59 -6.53
N ARG A 140 -2.50 11.97 -7.04
CA ARG A 140 -2.07 13.38 -7.13
C ARG A 140 -2.76 14.14 -8.27
N ASN A 141 -2.97 13.49 -9.41
CA ASN A 141 -3.44 14.17 -10.63
C ASN A 141 -4.34 13.32 -11.54
N GLY A 142 -4.67 12.08 -11.16
CA GLY A 142 -5.51 11.20 -11.94
C GLY A 142 -4.86 10.57 -13.17
N ALA A 143 -3.56 10.78 -13.40
CA ALA A 143 -2.86 10.17 -14.53
C ALA A 143 -2.64 8.67 -14.31
N ILE A 144 -2.84 7.85 -15.34
CA ILE A 144 -2.45 6.43 -15.31
C ILE A 144 -0.95 6.32 -15.03
N PHE A 145 -0.55 5.40 -14.14
CA PHE A 145 0.87 5.18 -13.88
C PHE A 145 1.62 4.82 -15.17
N PRO A 146 2.79 5.45 -15.45
CA PRO A 146 3.46 5.27 -16.74
C PRO A 146 3.81 3.82 -17.07
N ILE A 147 4.18 3.01 -16.08
CA ILE A 147 4.42 1.57 -16.27
C ILE A 147 3.17 0.82 -16.78
N ILE A 148 1.98 1.14 -16.27
CA ILE A 148 0.72 0.55 -16.73
C ILE A 148 0.40 1.00 -18.16
N SER A 149 0.62 2.28 -18.44
CA SER A 149 0.46 2.83 -19.80
C SER A 149 1.43 2.14 -20.76
N LYS A 150 2.71 2.02 -20.40
CA LYS A 150 3.77 1.38 -21.19
C LYS A 150 3.40 -0.04 -21.57
N MET A 151 2.93 -0.85 -20.63
CA MET A 151 2.42 -2.20 -20.89
C MET A 151 1.25 -2.20 -21.88
N ALA A 152 0.28 -1.30 -21.72
CA ALA A 152 -0.87 -1.17 -22.62
C ALA A 152 -0.50 -0.69 -24.04
N TRP A 153 0.54 0.12 -24.16
CA TRP A 153 1.06 0.58 -25.45
C TRP A 153 1.80 -0.51 -26.19
N GLU A 154 2.57 -1.33 -25.48
CA GLU A 154 3.38 -2.41 -26.06
C GLU A 154 2.62 -3.72 -26.21
N GLY A 155 1.40 -3.81 -25.69
CA GLY A 155 0.62 -5.05 -25.70
C GLY A 155 1.29 -6.14 -24.87
N ASP A 156 1.87 -5.76 -23.72
CA ASP A 156 2.54 -6.69 -22.82
C ASP A 156 1.57 -7.79 -22.40
N ARG A 157 2.01 -9.05 -22.51
CA ARG A 157 1.24 -10.22 -22.07
C ARG A 157 1.93 -10.97 -20.94
N LEU A 158 3.15 -10.56 -20.59
CA LEU A 158 3.95 -11.21 -19.57
C LEU A 158 3.43 -10.84 -18.17
N TRP A 159 2.93 -9.62 -17.97
CA TRP A 159 2.42 -9.19 -16.68
C TRP A 159 0.90 -9.22 -16.64
N ARG A 160 0.33 -10.19 -15.92
CA ARG A 160 -1.11 -10.43 -15.90
C ARG A 160 -1.76 -9.88 -14.62
N PRO A 161 -2.87 -9.13 -14.73
CA PRO A 161 -3.60 -8.64 -13.56
C PRO A 161 -4.32 -9.80 -12.86
N VAL A 162 -4.12 -9.95 -11.55
CA VAL A 162 -4.78 -10.97 -10.71
C VAL A 162 -5.69 -10.34 -9.64
N TYR A 163 -5.56 -9.04 -9.40
CA TYR A 163 -6.41 -8.29 -8.47
C TYR A 163 -6.62 -6.85 -8.94
N LEU A 164 -7.84 -6.34 -8.80
CA LEU A 164 -8.25 -4.97 -9.13
C LEU A 164 -9.29 -4.46 -8.14
N LYS A 165 -8.95 -3.48 -7.30
CA LYS A 165 -9.89 -2.81 -6.38
C LYS A 165 -9.27 -1.53 -5.80
N ASN A 166 -10.08 -0.53 -5.48
CA ASN A 166 -9.66 0.69 -4.76
C ASN A 166 -8.34 1.30 -5.29
N ASN A 167 -8.29 1.62 -6.59
CA ASN A 167 -7.09 2.12 -7.28
C ASN A 167 -5.87 1.18 -7.26
N THR A 168 -6.00 -0.06 -6.83
CA THR A 168 -4.88 -0.99 -6.69
C THR A 168 -4.94 -2.06 -7.78
N VAL A 169 -3.79 -2.32 -8.40
CA VAL A 169 -3.58 -3.48 -9.27
C VAL A 169 -2.44 -4.34 -8.73
N LEU A 170 -2.71 -5.66 -8.67
CA LEU A 170 -1.67 -6.67 -8.49
C LEU A 170 -1.43 -7.35 -9.84
N LEU A 171 -0.22 -7.20 -10.36
CA LEU A 171 0.24 -7.89 -11.56
C LEU A 171 1.17 -9.01 -11.15
N VAL A 172 1.01 -10.16 -11.79
CA VAL A 172 1.88 -11.33 -11.62
C VAL A 172 2.53 -11.63 -12.96
N ARG A 173 3.83 -11.93 -12.92
CA ARG A 173 4.58 -12.36 -14.09
C ARG A 173 4.10 -13.75 -14.51
N ASP A 174 3.80 -13.91 -15.79
CA ASP A 174 3.42 -15.19 -16.39
C ASP A 174 4.63 -16.13 -16.32
N GLY A 175 4.50 -17.19 -15.52
CA GLY A 175 5.59 -18.08 -15.16
C GLY A 175 5.22 -19.04 -14.04
N GLN A 176 6.09 -20.01 -13.78
CA GLN A 176 5.80 -21.12 -12.85
C GLN A 176 5.64 -20.67 -11.39
N ALA A 177 6.30 -19.58 -10.98
CA ALA A 177 6.29 -19.13 -9.58
C ALA A 177 4.87 -18.86 -9.05
N ASN A 178 3.96 -18.43 -9.91
CA ASN A 178 2.58 -18.08 -9.57
C ASN A 178 1.53 -18.75 -10.48
N ALA A 179 1.84 -19.95 -11.00
CA ALA A 179 0.96 -20.66 -11.94
C ALA A 179 -0.47 -20.84 -11.40
N GLU A 180 -0.60 -21.25 -10.12
CA GLU A 180 -1.91 -21.44 -9.47
C GLU A 180 -2.72 -20.13 -9.39
N VAL A 181 -2.06 -19.00 -9.11
CA VAL A 181 -2.71 -17.67 -9.06
C VAL A 181 -3.16 -17.23 -10.45
N LEU A 182 -2.34 -17.51 -11.47
CA LEU A 182 -2.65 -17.22 -12.87
C LEU A 182 -3.82 -18.06 -13.39
N GLU A 183 -3.95 -19.31 -12.92
CA GLU A 183 -5.06 -20.18 -13.28
C GLU A 183 -6.36 -19.75 -12.59
N CYS A 184 -6.33 -19.48 -11.29
CA CYS A 184 -7.55 -19.17 -10.53
C CYS A 184 -8.12 -17.79 -10.84
N CYS A 185 -7.25 -16.81 -11.04
CA CYS A 185 -7.59 -15.44 -10.70
C CYS A 185 -7.13 -14.41 -11.74
N ALA A 186 -6.24 -14.78 -12.67
CA ALA A 186 -5.76 -13.80 -13.63
C ALA A 186 -6.86 -13.38 -14.62
N MET A 187 -6.89 -12.08 -14.85
CA MET A 187 -7.85 -11.37 -15.67
C MET A 187 -7.25 -10.99 -17.01
N SER A 188 -8.11 -10.69 -17.98
CA SER A 188 -7.67 -10.11 -19.24
C SER A 188 -7.17 -8.67 -19.06
N HIS A 189 -6.24 -8.26 -19.91
CA HIS A 189 -5.81 -6.86 -20.01
C HIS A 189 -6.98 -5.93 -20.32
N GLU A 190 -7.95 -6.37 -21.13
CA GLU A 190 -9.21 -5.64 -21.36
C GLU A 190 -9.92 -5.31 -20.04
N ARG A 191 -9.97 -6.24 -19.07
CA ARG A 191 -10.61 -5.99 -17.76
C ARG A 191 -9.86 -4.91 -16.98
N LEU A 192 -8.53 -4.90 -17.00
CA LEU A 192 -7.73 -3.82 -16.42
C LEU A 192 -8.02 -2.47 -17.11
N TYR A 193 -8.11 -2.42 -18.44
CA TYR A 193 -8.36 -1.17 -19.16
C TYR A 193 -9.76 -0.61 -18.93
N ARG A 194 -10.78 -1.48 -18.86
CA ARG A 194 -12.11 -1.07 -18.42
C ARG A 194 -12.11 -0.56 -17.00
N TYR A 195 -11.42 -1.25 -16.09
CA TYR A 195 -11.26 -0.79 -14.71
C TYR A 195 -10.63 0.60 -14.62
N ILE A 196 -9.61 0.91 -15.43
CA ILE A 196 -9.05 2.27 -15.55
C ILE A 196 -10.12 3.28 -15.94
N ALA A 197 -10.92 2.98 -16.98
CA ALA A 197 -11.95 3.87 -17.48
C ALA A 197 -13.06 4.14 -16.46
N ASP A 198 -13.50 3.08 -15.77
CA ASP A 198 -14.56 3.13 -14.76
C ASP A 198 -14.09 3.84 -13.50
N TYR A 199 -12.88 3.52 -13.02
CA TYR A 199 -12.29 4.20 -11.87
C TYR A 199 -12.03 5.69 -12.14
N SER A 200 -11.58 6.03 -13.36
CA SER A 200 -11.44 7.44 -13.76
C SER A 200 -12.80 8.16 -13.82
N ALA A 201 -13.87 7.48 -14.25
CA ALA A 201 -15.23 8.03 -14.21
C ALA A 201 -15.72 8.28 -12.78
N LEU A 202 -15.43 7.36 -11.86
CA LEU A 202 -15.79 7.52 -10.45
C LEU A 202 -15.16 8.80 -9.89
N LEU A 203 -13.88 9.04 -10.15
CA LEU A 203 -13.18 10.24 -9.71
C LEU A 203 -13.69 11.53 -10.38
N LEU A 204 -14.27 11.43 -11.58
CA LEU A 204 -14.86 12.57 -12.27
C LEU A 204 -16.20 13.04 -11.66
N ILE A 205 -16.82 12.24 -10.79
CA ILE A 205 -18.02 12.67 -10.04
C ILE A 205 -17.67 13.87 -9.14
N ASP A 206 -16.55 13.79 -8.44
CA ASP A 206 -16.10 14.84 -7.51
C ASP A 206 -15.27 15.94 -8.21
N ALA A 207 -14.70 15.62 -9.38
CA ALA A 207 -13.92 16.57 -10.18
C ALA A 207 -14.41 16.65 -11.64
N PRO A 208 -15.64 17.14 -11.91
CA PRO A 208 -16.16 17.25 -13.26
C PRO A 208 -15.24 18.09 -14.16
N GLY A 209 -14.98 17.61 -15.38
CA GLY A 209 -14.13 18.31 -16.34
C GLY A 209 -12.62 18.22 -16.07
N HIS A 210 -12.17 17.48 -15.05
CA HIS A 210 -10.74 17.33 -14.76
C HIS A 210 -10.01 16.66 -15.93
N ARG A 211 -9.22 17.45 -16.67
CA ARG A 211 -8.60 17.06 -17.95
C ARG A 211 -7.86 15.72 -17.89
N VAL A 212 -6.99 15.52 -16.90
CA VAL A 212 -6.15 14.32 -16.82
C VAL A 212 -6.97 13.06 -16.54
N LEU A 213 -8.08 13.19 -15.80
CA LEU A 213 -8.98 12.05 -15.54
C LEU A 213 -9.78 11.71 -16.80
N LEU A 214 -10.18 12.71 -17.58
CA LEU A 214 -10.80 12.50 -18.89
C LEU A 214 -9.81 11.82 -19.87
N GLU A 215 -8.54 12.23 -19.87
CA GLU A 215 -7.48 11.57 -20.65
C GLU A 215 -7.28 10.10 -20.21
N SER A 216 -7.20 9.85 -18.90
CA SER A 216 -7.09 8.49 -18.34
C SER A 216 -8.31 7.62 -18.69
N ARG A 217 -9.52 8.18 -18.60
CA ARG A 217 -10.76 7.50 -19.01
C ARG A 217 -10.74 7.15 -20.49
N ALA A 218 -10.42 8.12 -21.36
CA ALA A 218 -10.32 7.89 -22.79
C ALA A 218 -9.27 6.84 -23.14
N ALA A 219 -8.12 6.83 -22.45
CA ALA A 219 -7.09 5.82 -22.64
C ALA A 219 -7.59 4.41 -22.27
N GLY A 220 -8.21 4.23 -21.10
CA GLY A 220 -8.79 2.95 -20.69
C GLY A 220 -9.86 2.43 -21.66
N LEU A 221 -10.76 3.32 -22.11
CA LEU A 221 -11.79 2.98 -23.10
C LEU A 221 -11.17 2.57 -24.44
N LEU A 222 -10.19 3.33 -24.94
CA LEU A 222 -9.49 3.04 -26.20
C LEU A 222 -8.76 1.69 -26.13
N TRP A 223 -8.00 1.43 -25.06
CA TRP A 223 -7.23 0.19 -24.92
C TRP A 223 -8.10 -1.04 -24.68
N SER A 224 -9.32 -0.87 -24.14
CA SER A 224 -10.28 -1.97 -24.02
C SER A 224 -10.68 -2.57 -25.37
N GLY A 225 -10.52 -1.83 -26.48
CA GLY A 225 -10.82 -2.31 -27.82
C GLY A 225 -12.31 -2.47 -28.14
N ARG A 226 -13.21 -2.11 -27.23
CA ARG A 226 -14.67 -2.20 -27.46
C ARG A 226 -15.14 -1.09 -28.38
N PRO A 227 -15.96 -1.38 -29.42
CA PRO A 227 -16.43 -0.36 -30.37
C PRO A 227 -17.08 0.86 -29.70
N GLU A 228 -18.00 0.62 -28.76
CA GLU A 228 -18.67 1.68 -28.00
C GLU A 228 -17.70 2.51 -27.15
N GLY A 229 -16.72 1.83 -26.53
CA GLY A 229 -15.67 2.49 -25.74
C GLY A 229 -14.74 3.35 -26.59
N ILE A 230 -14.37 2.87 -27.79
CA ILE A 230 -13.52 3.63 -28.72
C ILE A 230 -14.24 4.89 -29.19
N GLU A 231 -15.54 4.81 -29.49
CA GLU A 231 -16.32 5.99 -29.89
C GLU A 231 -16.48 6.97 -28.74
N GLU A 232 -16.72 6.49 -27.52
CA GLU A 232 -16.77 7.36 -26.34
C GLU A 232 -15.41 8.02 -26.06
N ALA A 233 -14.31 7.28 -26.17
CA ALA A 233 -12.97 7.84 -26.06
C ALA A 233 -12.75 8.95 -27.09
N ARG A 234 -13.23 8.78 -28.33
CA ARG A 234 -13.16 9.80 -29.38
C ARG A 234 -13.93 11.05 -28.97
N ARG A 235 -15.17 10.92 -28.50
CA ARG A 235 -15.98 12.05 -28.04
C ARG A 235 -15.28 12.83 -26.93
N ILE A 236 -14.76 12.13 -25.92
CA ILE A 236 -13.98 12.75 -24.83
C ILE A 236 -12.79 13.53 -25.39
N LEU A 237 -11.96 12.89 -26.22
CA LEU A 237 -10.74 13.51 -26.74
C LEU A 237 -11.02 14.73 -27.63
N LEU A 238 -12.12 14.74 -28.38
CA LEU A 238 -12.51 15.89 -29.21
C LEU A 238 -12.84 17.14 -28.37
N MET A 239 -13.40 16.96 -27.17
CA MET A 239 -13.74 18.06 -26.26
C MET A 239 -12.55 18.63 -25.50
N LEU A 240 -11.46 17.87 -25.36
CA LEU A 240 -10.29 18.29 -24.59
C LEU A 240 -9.38 19.28 -25.34
N PRO A 241 -8.67 20.18 -24.64
CA PRO A 241 -7.62 20.99 -25.25
C PRO A 241 -6.47 20.10 -25.77
N ASP A 242 -5.67 20.63 -26.69
CA ASP A 242 -4.53 19.88 -27.22
C ASP A 242 -3.50 19.54 -26.11
N SER A 243 -2.99 18.31 -26.15
CA SER A 243 -2.02 17.80 -25.19
C SER A 243 -1.19 16.67 -25.82
N PRO A 244 0.04 16.42 -25.33
CA PRO A 244 0.82 15.27 -25.79
C PRO A 244 0.08 13.93 -25.67
N ILE A 245 -0.72 13.76 -24.61
CA ILE A 245 -1.50 12.55 -24.36
C ILE A 245 -2.65 12.44 -25.36
N LYS A 246 -3.42 13.51 -25.58
CA LYS A 246 -4.49 13.56 -26.59
C LYS A 246 -3.95 13.21 -27.96
N ARG A 247 -2.83 13.83 -28.39
CA ARG A 247 -2.20 13.53 -29.69
C ARG A 247 -1.80 12.07 -29.82
N ALA A 248 -1.19 11.50 -28.77
CA ALA A 248 -0.82 10.09 -28.76
C ALA A 248 -2.05 9.17 -28.91
N LEU A 249 -3.10 9.40 -28.11
CA LEU A 249 -4.32 8.58 -28.15
C LEU A 249 -5.06 8.69 -29.49
N MET A 250 -5.18 9.89 -30.04
CA MET A 250 -5.79 10.12 -31.36
C MET A 250 -5.00 9.41 -32.47
N LYS A 251 -3.66 9.47 -32.42
CA LYS A 251 -2.79 8.73 -33.37
C LYS A 251 -2.97 7.21 -33.23
N LYS A 252 -3.08 6.67 -32.02
CA LYS A 252 -3.35 5.23 -31.82
C LYS A 252 -4.69 4.83 -32.43
N MET A 253 -5.71 5.66 -32.24
CA MET A 253 -7.05 5.41 -32.77
C MET A 253 -7.11 5.44 -34.30
N SER A 254 -6.28 6.25 -34.97
CA SER A 254 -6.21 6.26 -36.44
C SER A 254 -5.47 5.06 -37.02
N LEU A 255 -4.52 4.47 -36.28
CA LEU A 255 -3.73 3.32 -36.73
C LEU A 255 -4.47 1.98 -36.58
N GLY A 256 -5.56 1.94 -35.80
CA GLY A 256 -6.39 0.74 -35.60
C GLY A 256 -7.60 0.64 -36.53
N ARG A 257 -7.68 1.49 -37.56
CA ARG A 257 -8.68 1.40 -38.64
C ARG A 257 -8.09 0.71 -39.86
#